data_AF-A0A9J6H3N9-F1
#
_entry.id   AF-A0A9J6H3N9-F1
#
_cell.length_a   1.000
_cell.length_b   1.000
_cell.length_c   1.000
_cell.angle_alpha   90.00
_cell.angle_beta   90.00
_cell.angle_gamma   90.00
#
_symmetry.space_group_name_H-M   'P 1'
#
loop_
_entity.id
_entity.type
_entity.pdbx_description
1 polymer ?
#
loop_
_entity_poly.entity_id
_entity_poly.type
_entity_poly.pdbx_seq_one_letter_code
_entity_poly.pdbx_strand_id
1 'polypeptide(L)'
;MRASLEREFRKDNRDVKSSLDTLSKNLVNMTSELKEVQKENAQIRAENASLVSECAELRKQVLEHEYRILDLEQYSRNRNLEIKGIPASDDENLSHVLVKIGEAIGESISDSDIEVCHRVPTKNASQSNVLVQFLSRSKRDAVLEKAKETRFSTQDIGYAQLSAVYINEHLCPELKRLLGMTVAKKKEKNWRFVWTKGGKIFARKSESTRTLRVGCVSDLEKIN
;
A
#
# COMPACT_ATOMS: atom_id res chain seq x y z
N MET A 1 -77.73 3.73 -53.84
CA MET A 1 -76.43 4.36 -53.56
C MET A 1 -76.39 4.99 -52.15
N ARG A 2 -77.24 5.98 -51.82
CA ARG A 2 -77.26 6.68 -50.51
C ARG A 2 -77.44 5.78 -49.28
N ALA A 3 -78.41 4.87 -49.29
CA ALA A 3 -78.68 3.95 -48.17
C ALA A 3 -77.58 2.88 -47.94
N SER A 4 -76.72 2.64 -48.94
CA SER A 4 -75.55 1.75 -48.81
C SER A 4 -74.41 2.51 -48.12
N LEU A 5 -74.15 3.74 -48.57
CA LEU A 5 -73.16 4.65 -47.97
C LEU A 5 -73.44 4.90 -46.48
N GLU A 6 -74.71 5.15 -46.11
CA GLU A 6 -75.08 5.36 -44.70
C GLU A 6 -74.88 4.11 -43.83
N ARG A 7 -75.06 2.91 -44.40
CA ARG A 7 -74.84 1.64 -43.70
C ARG A 7 -73.35 1.38 -43.47
N GLU A 8 -72.53 1.65 -44.48
CA GLU A 8 -71.08 1.53 -44.44
C GLU A 8 -70.48 2.52 -43.44
N PHE A 9 -70.88 3.80 -43.52
CA PHE A 9 -70.50 4.83 -42.55
C PHE A 9 -70.88 4.47 -41.10
N ARG A 10 -72.07 3.89 -40.87
CA ARG A 10 -72.47 3.41 -39.53
C ARG A 10 -71.64 2.23 -39.04
N LYS A 11 -71.16 1.37 -39.94
CA LYS A 11 -70.28 0.24 -39.59
C LYS A 11 -68.90 0.78 -39.20
N ASP A 12 -68.32 1.63 -40.03
CA ASP A 12 -67.01 2.24 -39.77
C ASP A 12 -67.01 3.03 -38.46
N ASN A 13 -68.08 3.78 -38.18
CA ASN A 13 -68.20 4.54 -36.94
C ASN A 13 -68.32 3.64 -35.69
N ARG A 14 -68.90 2.44 -35.83
CA ARG A 14 -68.90 1.43 -34.74
C ARG A 14 -67.51 0.81 -34.55
N ASP A 15 -66.83 0.49 -35.64
CA ASP A 15 -65.49 -0.12 -35.61
C ASP A 15 -64.45 0.86 -35.05
N VAL A 16 -64.55 2.15 -35.42
CA VAL A 16 -63.77 3.26 -34.84
C VAL A 16 -64.05 3.40 -33.35
N LYS A 17 -65.32 3.36 -32.92
CA LYS A 17 -65.66 3.45 -31.49
C LYS A 17 -65.10 2.28 -30.68
N SER A 18 -65.21 1.06 -31.19
CA SER A 18 -64.62 -0.13 -30.56
C SER A 18 -63.09 -0.04 -30.45
N SER A 19 -62.45 0.46 -31.50
CA SER A 19 -60.99 0.69 -31.51
C SER A 19 -60.60 1.76 -30.49
N LEU A 20 -61.38 2.84 -30.37
CA LEU A 20 -61.16 3.91 -29.40
C LEU A 20 -61.33 3.42 -27.95
N ASP A 21 -62.36 2.61 -27.69
CA ASP A 21 -62.59 2.00 -26.36
C ASP A 21 -61.43 1.06 -25.98
N THR A 22 -60.92 0.30 -26.94
CA THR A 22 -59.75 -0.59 -26.74
C THR A 22 -58.49 0.22 -26.46
N LEU A 23 -58.25 1.28 -27.25
CA LEU A 23 -57.12 2.18 -27.04
C LEU A 23 -57.19 2.88 -25.68
N SER A 24 -58.38 3.32 -25.25
CA SER A 24 -58.60 3.94 -23.94
C SER A 24 -58.25 2.98 -22.80
N LYS A 25 -58.70 1.72 -22.88
CA LYS A 25 -58.32 0.67 -21.90
C LYS A 25 -56.81 0.45 -21.86
N ASN A 26 -56.16 0.37 -23.02
CA ASN A 26 -54.71 0.21 -23.09
C ASN A 26 -53.96 1.40 -22.48
N LEU A 27 -54.42 2.64 -22.73
CA LEU A 27 -53.83 3.84 -22.13
C LEU A 27 -53.94 3.85 -20.61
N VAL A 28 -55.07 3.41 -20.05
CA VAL A 28 -55.24 3.29 -18.59
C VAL A 28 -54.27 2.24 -18.02
N ASN A 29 -54.15 1.08 -18.65
CA ASN A 29 -53.22 0.03 -18.23
C ASN A 29 -51.76 0.52 -18.29
N MET A 30 -51.34 1.13 -19.41
CA MET A 30 -50.00 1.71 -19.56
C MET A 30 -49.72 2.79 -18.52
N THR A 31 -50.71 3.62 -18.18
CA THR A 31 -50.56 4.64 -17.13
C THR A 31 -50.35 4.00 -15.76
N SER A 32 -51.02 2.88 -15.49
CA SER A 32 -50.82 2.12 -14.25
C SER A 32 -49.42 1.49 -14.19
N GLU A 33 -48.99 0.83 -15.26
CA GLU A 33 -47.64 0.24 -15.36
C GLU A 33 -46.55 1.31 -15.23
N LEU A 34 -46.72 2.48 -15.86
CA LEU A 34 -45.80 3.60 -15.74
C LEU A 34 -45.67 4.10 -14.29
N LYS A 35 -46.75 4.10 -13.51
CA LYS A 35 -46.69 4.48 -12.09
C LYS A 35 -45.90 3.47 -11.26
N GLU A 36 -46.07 2.18 -11.51
CA GLU A 36 -45.29 1.14 -10.82
C GLU A 36 -43.81 1.23 -11.20
N VAL A 37 -43.48 1.40 -12.47
CA VAL A 37 -42.09 1.61 -12.91
C VAL A 37 -41.49 2.87 -12.29
N GLN A 38 -42.24 3.97 -12.18
CA GLN A 38 -41.77 5.19 -11.51
C GLN A 38 -41.47 4.94 -10.03
N LYS A 39 -42.32 4.16 -9.35
CA LYS A 39 -42.13 3.80 -7.94
C LYS A 39 -40.91 2.91 -7.75
N GLU A 40 -40.74 1.88 -8.57
CA GLU A 40 -39.54 1.03 -8.56
C GLU A 40 -38.28 1.83 -8.86
N ASN A 41 -38.31 2.75 -9.82
CA ASN A 41 -37.17 3.60 -10.15
C ASN A 41 -36.79 4.51 -8.96
N ALA A 42 -37.78 5.07 -8.26
CA ALA A 42 -37.54 5.86 -7.06
C ALA A 42 -36.90 5.01 -5.95
N GLN A 43 -37.37 3.79 -5.74
CA GLN A 43 -36.80 2.86 -4.77
C GLN A 43 -35.36 2.47 -5.13
N ILE A 44 -35.11 2.06 -6.38
CA ILE A 44 -33.77 1.72 -6.88
C ILE A 44 -32.80 2.90 -6.72
N ARG A 45 -33.24 4.13 -6.97
CA ARG A 45 -32.42 5.33 -6.76
C ARG A 45 -32.07 5.53 -5.28
N ALA A 46 -33.02 5.31 -4.37
CA ALA A 46 -32.79 5.41 -2.94
C ALA A 46 -31.80 4.34 -2.45
N GLU A 47 -31.98 3.10 -2.88
CA GLU A 47 -31.06 1.99 -2.57
C GLU A 47 -29.66 2.24 -3.12
N ASN A 48 -29.54 2.68 -4.37
CA ASN A 48 -28.26 3.03 -4.97
C ASN A 48 -27.55 4.17 -4.21
N ALA A 49 -28.28 5.20 -3.77
CA ALA A 49 -27.71 6.27 -2.97
C ALA A 49 -27.17 5.75 -1.62
N SER A 50 -27.92 4.86 -0.96
CA SER A 50 -27.49 4.20 0.28
C SER A 50 -26.23 3.36 0.06
N LEU A 51 -26.23 2.51 -0.98
CA LEU A 51 -25.09 1.64 -1.31
C LEU A 51 -23.83 2.44 -1.65
N VAL A 52 -23.96 3.55 -2.39
CA VAL A 52 -22.83 4.43 -2.70
C VAL A 52 -22.25 5.05 -1.42
N SER A 53 -23.12 5.48 -0.49
CA SER A 53 -22.70 6.02 0.80
C SER A 53 -21.97 4.97 1.64
N GLU A 54 -22.51 3.76 1.72
CA GLU A 54 -21.89 2.64 2.45
C GLU A 54 -20.54 2.24 1.84
N CYS A 55 -20.46 2.15 0.50
CA CYS A 55 -19.22 1.89 -0.21
C CYS A 55 -18.14 2.95 0.09
N ALA A 56 -18.52 4.22 0.19
CA ALA A 56 -17.60 5.30 0.53
C ALA A 56 -17.05 5.16 1.96
N GLU A 57 -17.90 4.84 2.93
CA GLU A 57 -17.48 4.64 4.32
C GLU A 57 -16.63 3.38 4.49
N LEU A 58 -17.01 2.27 3.86
CA LEU A 58 -16.21 1.03 3.86
C LEU A 58 -14.82 1.25 3.26
N ARG A 59 -14.70 1.97 2.15
CA ARG A 59 -13.39 2.32 1.56
C ARG A 59 -12.52 3.13 2.51
N LYS A 60 -13.12 4.06 3.25
CA LYS A 60 -12.42 4.86 4.27
C LYS A 60 -11.94 3.98 5.43
N GLN A 61 -12.77 3.06 5.91
CA GLN A 61 -12.40 2.14 7.00
C GLN A 61 -11.28 1.19 6.57
N VAL A 62 -11.36 0.64 5.35
CA VAL A 62 -10.29 -0.20 4.78
C VAL A 62 -8.96 0.55 4.79
N LEU A 63 -8.95 1.79 4.28
CA LEU A 63 -7.74 2.61 4.26
C LEU A 63 -7.18 2.86 5.68
N GLU A 64 -8.05 3.15 6.64
CA GLU A 64 -7.63 3.35 8.04
C GLU A 64 -7.03 2.06 8.64
N HIS A 65 -7.63 0.91 8.37
CA HIS A 65 -7.13 -0.38 8.82
C HIS A 65 -5.80 -0.75 8.17
N GLU A 66 -5.63 -0.50 6.87
CA GLU A 66 -4.36 -0.67 6.17
C GLU A 66 -3.24 0.16 6.83
N TYR A 67 -3.51 1.43 7.17
CA TYR A 67 -2.54 2.26 7.89
C TYR A 67 -2.20 1.72 9.28
N ARG A 68 -3.20 1.23 10.03
CA ARG A 68 -2.97 0.65 11.36
C ARG A 68 -2.16 -0.64 11.29
N ILE A 69 -2.46 -1.52 10.34
CA ILE A 69 -1.70 -2.75 10.10
C ILE A 69 -0.25 -2.40 9.76
N LEU A 70 -0.04 -1.43 8.86
CA LEU A 70 1.30 -1.00 8.47
C LEU A 70 2.11 -0.48 9.66
N ASP A 71 1.50 0.33 10.52
CA ASP A 71 2.17 0.88 11.71
C ASP A 71 2.52 -0.22 12.72
N LEU A 72 1.60 -1.17 12.96
CA LEU A 72 1.83 -2.32 13.84
C LEU A 72 2.94 -3.25 13.30
N GLU A 73 2.92 -3.53 12.01
CA GLU A 73 3.97 -4.31 11.35
C GLU A 73 5.34 -3.63 11.45
N GLN A 74 5.40 -2.31 11.26
CA GLN A 74 6.66 -1.60 11.39
C GLN A 74 7.10 -1.50 12.85
N TYR A 75 6.15 -1.37 13.78
CA TYR A 75 6.41 -1.33 15.21
C TYR A 75 7.00 -2.65 15.71
N SER A 76 6.50 -3.81 15.27
CA SER A 76 7.06 -5.11 15.66
C SER A 76 8.53 -5.31 15.23
N ARG A 77 9.00 -4.51 14.26
CA ARG A 77 10.38 -4.52 13.73
C ARG A 77 11.26 -3.42 14.33
N ASN A 78 10.75 -2.64 15.30
CA ASN A 78 11.44 -1.46 15.83
C ASN A 78 12.72 -1.76 16.64
N ARG A 79 13.00 -3.03 16.94
CA ARG A 79 14.23 -3.52 17.56
C ARG A 79 15.12 -4.30 16.59
N ASN A 80 14.79 -4.29 15.30
CA ASN A 80 15.47 -5.11 14.32
C ASN A 80 16.37 -4.26 13.42
N LEU A 81 17.52 -4.83 13.04
CA LEU A 81 18.39 -4.32 11.99
C LEU A 81 18.56 -5.37 10.89
N GLU A 82 18.63 -4.91 9.65
CA GLU A 82 18.95 -5.71 8.48
C GLU A 82 20.38 -5.39 8.04
N ILE A 83 21.25 -6.38 8.09
CA ILE A 83 22.65 -6.30 7.70
C ILE A 83 22.81 -6.94 6.32
N LYS A 84 23.39 -6.19 5.39
CA LYS A 84 23.60 -6.59 4.00
C LYS A 84 25.08 -6.65 3.67
N GLY A 85 25.43 -7.51 2.72
CA GLY A 85 26.79 -7.63 2.20
C GLY A 85 27.67 -8.64 2.92
N ILE A 86 27.11 -9.42 3.86
CA ILE A 86 27.83 -10.52 4.53
C ILE A 86 27.74 -11.79 3.68
N PRO A 87 28.87 -12.34 3.17
CA PRO A 87 28.88 -13.60 2.43
C PRO A 87 28.31 -14.73 3.28
N ALA A 88 27.48 -15.60 2.69
CA ALA A 88 26.98 -16.79 3.38
C ALA A 88 28.01 -17.92 3.35
N SER A 89 28.12 -18.67 4.45
CA SER A 89 28.92 -19.87 4.59
C SER A 89 28.11 -20.93 5.35
N ASP A 90 28.33 -22.20 5.06
CA ASP A 90 27.61 -23.30 5.71
C ASP A 90 27.97 -23.42 7.21
N ASP A 91 29.22 -23.07 7.57
CA ASP A 91 29.73 -23.08 8.97
C ASP A 91 29.74 -21.67 9.61
N GLU A 92 28.78 -20.82 9.26
CA GLU A 92 28.76 -19.44 9.74
C GLU A 92 28.32 -19.32 11.21
N ASN A 93 29.14 -18.60 12.00
CA ASN A 93 28.75 -18.16 13.34
C ASN A 93 28.34 -16.68 13.31
N LEU A 94 27.03 -16.44 13.23
CA LEU A 94 26.48 -15.08 13.19
C LEU A 94 26.79 -14.26 14.45
N SER A 95 26.83 -14.87 15.63
CA SER A 95 27.24 -14.17 16.87
C SER A 95 28.65 -13.60 16.75
N HIS A 96 29.60 -14.39 16.26
CA HIS A 96 30.97 -13.91 16.04
C HIS A 96 31.03 -12.80 14.99
N VAL A 97 30.24 -12.90 13.90
CA VAL A 97 30.13 -11.82 12.90
C VAL A 97 29.60 -10.53 13.53
N LEU A 98 28.59 -10.60 14.41
CA LEU A 98 28.05 -9.41 15.09
C LEU A 98 29.06 -8.77 16.03
N VAL A 99 29.84 -9.56 16.77
CA VAL A 99 30.95 -9.05 17.60
C VAL A 99 31.94 -8.27 16.74
N LYS A 100 32.39 -8.85 15.62
CA LYS A 100 33.32 -8.20 14.67
C LYS A 100 32.73 -6.92 14.07
N ILE A 101 31.45 -6.92 13.73
CA ILE A 101 30.74 -5.73 13.26
C ILE A 101 30.77 -4.65 14.35
N GLY A 102 30.48 -5.01 15.60
CA GLY A 102 30.50 -4.08 16.73
C GLY A 102 31.88 -3.45 16.96
N GLU A 103 32.94 -4.26 16.87
CA GLU A 103 34.33 -3.80 16.89
C GLU A 103 34.62 -2.81 15.75
N ALA A 104 34.23 -3.14 14.51
CA ALA A 104 34.49 -2.33 13.33
C ALA A 104 33.77 -0.97 13.36
N ILE A 105 32.56 -0.88 13.93
CA ILE A 105 31.81 0.37 14.02
C ILE A 105 32.06 1.16 15.32
N GLY A 106 32.79 0.58 16.27
CA GLY A 106 33.04 1.19 17.58
C GLY A 106 31.85 1.17 18.53
N GLU A 107 30.94 0.19 18.39
CA GLU A 107 29.81 -0.06 19.28
C GLU A 107 29.73 -1.57 19.54
N SER A 108 30.30 -2.02 20.66
CA SER A 108 30.35 -3.46 21.00
C SER A 108 28.98 -4.13 20.93
N ILE A 109 28.88 -5.31 20.33
CA ILE A 109 27.66 -6.11 20.29
C ILE A 109 27.97 -7.43 20.98
N SER A 110 27.22 -7.75 22.03
CA SER A 110 27.35 -8.99 22.80
C SER A 110 26.14 -9.90 22.60
N ASP A 111 26.27 -11.19 22.88
CA ASP A 111 25.11 -12.10 22.83
C ASP A 111 23.99 -11.68 23.80
N SER A 112 24.33 -11.03 24.91
CA SER A 112 23.34 -10.47 25.84
C SER A 112 22.56 -9.27 25.30
N ASP A 113 22.95 -8.71 24.15
CA ASP A 113 22.20 -7.65 23.47
C ASP A 113 21.17 -8.22 22.48
N ILE A 114 21.33 -9.48 22.07
CA ILE A 114 20.62 -10.08 20.94
C ILE A 114 19.51 -11.01 21.44
N GLU A 115 18.30 -10.81 20.93
CA GLU A 115 17.17 -11.71 21.15
C GLU A 115 17.17 -12.85 20.11
N VAL A 116 17.36 -12.49 18.83
CA VAL A 116 17.36 -13.42 17.70
C VAL A 116 18.30 -12.91 16.62
N CYS A 117 19.06 -13.81 15.99
CA CYS A 117 19.86 -13.50 14.81
C CYS A 117 19.75 -14.65 13.80
N HIS A 118 19.38 -14.35 12.55
CA HIS A 118 19.27 -15.36 11.48
C HIS A 118 19.36 -14.72 10.10
N ARG A 119 19.61 -15.54 9.07
CA ARG A 119 19.53 -15.11 7.68
C ARG A 119 18.10 -15.08 7.18
N VAL A 120 17.74 -14.03 6.44
CA VAL A 120 16.45 -13.93 5.75
C VAL A 120 16.48 -14.84 4.51
N PRO A 121 15.54 -15.79 4.36
CA PRO A 121 15.49 -16.65 3.19
C PRO A 121 15.33 -15.84 1.90
N THR A 122 16.17 -16.13 0.91
CA THR A 122 16.13 -15.51 -0.42
C THR A 122 16.30 -16.58 -1.49
N LYS A 123 15.91 -16.27 -2.74
CA LYS A 123 16.13 -17.18 -3.88
C LYS A 123 17.60 -17.52 -4.11
N ASN A 124 18.51 -16.59 -3.75
CA ASN A 124 19.94 -16.80 -3.83
C ASN A 124 20.53 -16.78 -2.41
N ALA A 125 20.66 -17.95 -1.80
CA ALA A 125 21.11 -18.11 -0.41
C ALA A 125 22.46 -17.43 -0.13
N SER A 126 23.37 -17.40 -1.13
CA SER A 126 24.69 -16.77 -1.03
C SER A 126 24.66 -15.25 -0.78
N GLN A 127 23.51 -14.61 -1.03
CA GLN A 127 23.28 -13.17 -0.85
C GLN A 127 22.15 -12.86 0.15
N SER A 128 21.79 -13.83 0.98
CA SER A 128 20.81 -13.61 2.05
C SER A 128 21.30 -12.53 3.02
N ASN A 129 20.40 -11.66 3.45
CA ASN A 129 20.71 -10.64 4.46
C ASN A 129 20.64 -11.26 5.85
N VAL A 130 21.41 -10.73 6.80
CA VAL A 130 21.31 -11.10 8.21
C VAL A 130 20.30 -10.18 8.89
N LEU A 131 19.32 -10.77 9.57
CA LEU A 131 18.38 -10.07 10.42
C LEU A 131 18.75 -10.27 11.87
N VAL A 132 18.87 -9.16 12.60
CA VAL A 132 19.20 -9.15 14.02
C VAL A 132 18.09 -8.44 14.77
N GLN A 133 17.53 -9.08 15.79
CA GLN A 133 16.61 -8.48 16.75
C GLN A 133 17.34 -8.28 18.07
N PHE A 134 17.38 -7.04 18.54
CA PHE A 134 17.98 -6.67 19.82
C PHE A 134 16.94 -6.75 20.94
N LEU A 135 17.38 -7.03 22.16
CA LEU A 135 16.52 -6.99 23.34
C LEU A 135 16.07 -5.55 23.65
N SER A 136 16.98 -4.58 23.49
CA SER A 136 16.74 -3.17 23.77
C SER A 136 16.74 -2.32 22.49
N ARG A 137 15.71 -1.48 22.34
CA ARG A 137 15.66 -0.48 21.27
C ARG A 137 16.80 0.52 21.36
N SER A 138 17.21 0.90 22.57
CA SER A 138 18.31 1.86 22.76
C SER A 138 19.63 1.30 22.25
N LYS A 139 19.90 0.01 22.48
CA LYS A 139 21.09 -0.66 21.97
C LYS A 139 21.08 -0.73 20.44
N ARG A 140 19.93 -1.12 19.87
CA ARG A 140 19.69 -1.12 18.43
C ARG A 140 19.97 0.26 17.82
N ASP A 141 19.42 1.31 18.42
CA ASP A 141 19.58 2.70 17.94
C ASP A 141 21.05 3.13 18.01
N ALA A 142 21.79 2.81 19.08
CA ALA A 142 23.22 3.10 19.21
C ALA A 142 24.07 2.44 18.10
N VAL A 143 23.84 1.14 17.86
CA VAL A 143 24.50 0.38 16.77
C VAL A 143 24.21 1.02 15.42
N LEU A 144 22.95 1.37 15.15
CA LEU A 144 22.57 1.96 13.87
C LEU A 144 23.18 3.34 13.64
N GLU A 145 23.23 4.19 14.66
CA GLU A 145 23.84 5.52 14.52
C GLU A 145 25.35 5.42 14.27
N LYS A 146 26.06 4.54 14.99
CA LYS A 146 27.49 4.28 14.72
C LYS A 146 27.75 3.70 13.34
N ALA A 147 26.89 2.79 12.87
CA ALA A 147 26.99 2.25 11.52
C ALA A 147 26.73 3.27 10.40
N LYS A 148 25.99 4.36 10.66
CA LYS A 148 25.80 5.44 9.68
C LYS A 148 27.05 6.32 9.54
N GLU A 149 27.76 6.54 10.65
CA GLU A 149 29.00 7.32 10.74
C GLU A 149 30.20 6.57 10.18
N THR A 150 30.24 5.25 10.35
CA THR A 150 31.37 4.41 9.96
C THR A 150 31.13 3.71 8.64
N ARG A 151 32.12 3.76 7.74
CA ARG A 151 32.15 2.91 6.54
C ARG A 151 33.08 1.75 6.82
N PHE A 152 32.58 0.54 6.63
CA PHE A 152 33.34 -0.69 6.83
C PHE A 152 32.93 -1.72 5.76
N SER A 153 33.74 -2.76 5.67
CA SER A 153 33.68 -3.79 4.64
C SER A 153 33.75 -5.17 5.27
N THR A 154 33.57 -6.18 4.45
CA THR A 154 33.72 -7.59 4.82
C THR A 154 35.14 -7.93 5.29
N GLN A 155 36.18 -7.20 4.85
CA GLN A 155 37.56 -7.40 5.32
C GLN A 155 37.76 -6.94 6.77
N ASP A 156 37.10 -5.86 7.16
CA ASP A 156 37.15 -5.34 8.54
C ASP A 156 36.55 -6.31 9.56
N ILE A 157 35.74 -7.26 9.08
CA ILE A 157 35.10 -8.31 9.88
C ILE A 157 35.62 -9.72 9.55
N GLY A 158 36.78 -9.82 8.90
CA GLY A 158 37.56 -11.05 8.77
C GLY A 158 37.29 -11.92 7.53
N TYR A 159 36.56 -11.42 6.52
CA TYR A 159 36.38 -12.13 5.25
C TYR A 159 37.42 -11.72 4.22
N ALA A 160 37.83 -12.64 3.35
CA ALA A 160 38.82 -12.36 2.30
C ALA A 160 38.26 -11.45 1.18
N GLN A 161 36.99 -11.67 0.80
CA GLN A 161 36.32 -10.87 -0.23
C GLN A 161 36.16 -9.42 0.27
N LEU A 162 36.40 -8.45 -0.61
CA LEU A 162 36.13 -7.03 -0.33
C LEU A 162 34.74 -6.65 -0.86
N SER A 163 33.82 -6.36 0.06
CA SER A 163 32.47 -5.89 -0.23
C SER A 163 32.02 -4.93 0.87
N ALA A 164 31.22 -3.93 0.51
CA ALA A 164 30.65 -3.01 1.49
C ALA A 164 29.58 -3.71 2.34
N VAL A 165 29.60 -3.46 3.64
CA VAL A 165 28.57 -3.93 4.57
C VAL A 165 27.65 -2.77 4.91
N TYR A 166 26.34 -3.02 4.89
CA TYR A 166 25.33 -2.01 5.18
C TYR A 166 24.42 -2.47 6.30
N ILE A 167 24.28 -1.64 7.33
CA ILE A 167 23.34 -1.85 8.44
C ILE A 167 22.18 -0.88 8.27
N ASN A 168 20.96 -1.41 8.18
CA ASN A 168 19.76 -0.63 7.92
C ASN A 168 18.67 -0.96 8.94
N GLU A 169 17.71 -0.05 9.08
CA GLU A 169 16.45 -0.38 9.77
C GLU A 169 15.71 -1.49 9.04
N HIS A 170 15.13 -2.42 9.79
CA HIS A 170 14.27 -3.45 9.22
C HIS A 170 12.90 -2.87 8.88
N LEU A 171 12.70 -2.51 7.61
CA LEU A 171 11.40 -2.07 7.12
C LEU A 171 10.49 -3.26 6.80
N CYS A 172 9.19 -3.11 7.08
CA CYS A 172 8.19 -4.05 6.56
C CYS A 172 8.17 -4.04 5.02
N PRO A 173 7.65 -5.10 4.36
CA PRO A 173 7.69 -5.22 2.90
C PRO A 173 7.10 -4.01 2.17
N GLU A 174 5.99 -3.48 2.68
CA GLU A 174 5.29 -2.35 2.08
C GLU A 174 6.10 -1.04 2.17
N LEU A 175 6.73 -0.76 3.32
CA LEU A 175 7.63 0.39 3.44
C LEU A 175 8.94 0.18 2.66
N LYS A 176 9.45 -1.05 2.56
CA LYS A 176 10.61 -1.36 1.71
C LYS A 176 10.29 -1.09 0.23
N ARG A 177 9.08 -1.43 -0.23
CA ARG A 177 8.56 -1.11 -1.57
C ARG A 177 8.44 0.40 -1.77
N LEU A 178 7.82 1.11 -0.82
CA LEU A 178 7.67 2.57 -0.85
C LEU A 178 9.02 3.28 -0.87
N LEU A 179 10.01 2.80 -0.12
CA LEU A 179 11.37 3.33 -0.15
C LEU A 179 11.99 3.19 -1.54
N GLY A 180 11.84 2.02 -2.18
CA GLY A 180 12.28 1.80 -3.55
C GLY A 180 11.65 2.80 -4.55
N MET A 181 10.33 2.98 -4.47
CA MET A 181 9.61 3.96 -5.29
C MET A 181 10.07 5.40 -5.01
N THR A 182 10.29 5.74 -3.75
CA THR A 182 10.78 7.06 -3.33
C THR A 182 12.17 7.34 -3.88
N VAL A 183 13.07 6.35 -3.84
CA VAL A 183 14.43 6.45 -4.41
C VAL A 183 14.37 6.58 -5.93
N ALA A 184 13.48 5.86 -6.61
CA ALA A 184 13.26 6.01 -8.05
C ALA A 184 12.76 7.42 -8.40
N LYS A 185 11.75 7.91 -7.67
CA LYS A 185 11.18 9.25 -7.87
C LYS A 185 12.18 10.36 -7.59
N LYS A 186 13.01 10.17 -6.56
CA LYS A 186 14.13 11.05 -6.22
C LYS A 186 15.07 11.24 -7.42
N LYS A 187 15.42 10.15 -8.10
CA LYS A 187 16.27 10.18 -9.31
C LYS A 187 15.56 10.88 -10.46
N GLU A 188 14.30 10.55 -10.73
CA GLU A 188 13.49 11.15 -11.79
C GLU A 188 13.39 12.68 -11.66
N LYS A 189 13.24 13.19 -10.43
CA LYS A 189 13.02 14.61 -10.15
C LYS A 189 14.25 15.37 -9.66
N ASN A 190 15.43 14.74 -9.72
CA ASN A 190 16.69 15.33 -9.27
C ASN A 190 16.67 15.84 -7.81
N TRP A 191 15.96 15.12 -6.92
CA TRP A 191 16.06 15.36 -5.48
C TRP A 191 17.36 14.77 -4.94
N ARG A 192 17.94 15.39 -3.91
CA ARG A 192 19.23 14.94 -3.36
C ARG A 192 19.10 13.78 -2.39
N PHE A 193 18.16 13.88 -1.44
CA PHE A 193 18.18 13.04 -0.24
C PHE A 193 16.93 12.18 -0.10
N VAL A 194 17.12 10.90 0.21
CA VAL A 194 16.10 9.97 0.72
C VAL A 194 16.75 9.12 1.81
N TRP A 195 16.11 8.98 2.96
CA TRP A 195 16.62 8.21 4.09
C TRP A 195 15.48 7.67 4.96
N THR A 196 15.82 6.75 5.87
CA THR A 196 14.91 6.25 6.88
C THR A 196 15.31 6.75 8.26
N LYS A 197 14.32 6.99 9.12
CA LYS A 197 14.55 7.24 10.55
C LYS A 197 13.35 6.76 11.35
N GLY A 198 13.55 5.82 12.27
CA GLY A 198 12.50 5.29 13.14
C GLY A 198 11.41 4.58 12.35
N GLY A 199 11.80 3.79 11.35
CA GLY A 199 10.90 3.07 10.46
C GLY A 199 10.09 3.97 9.50
N LYS A 200 10.39 5.27 9.41
CA LYS A 200 9.70 6.23 8.54
C LYS A 200 10.62 6.68 7.42
N ILE A 201 10.05 6.90 6.23
CA ILE A 201 10.78 7.34 5.05
C ILE A 201 10.69 8.86 4.92
N PHE A 202 11.83 9.47 4.61
CA PHE A 202 11.95 10.91 4.41
C PHE A 202 12.67 11.21 3.10
N ALA A 203 12.28 12.31 2.47
CA ALA A 203 12.88 12.83 1.26
C ALA A 203 13.11 14.34 1.40
N ARG A 204 14.16 14.85 0.75
CA ARG A 204 14.46 16.29 0.71
C ARG A 204 15.16 16.66 -0.59
N LYS A 205 14.74 17.76 -1.22
CA LYS A 205 15.22 18.20 -2.54
C LYS A 205 16.66 18.72 -2.48
N SER A 206 16.95 19.63 -1.56
CA SER A 206 18.27 20.19 -1.27
C SER A 206 18.46 20.48 0.22
N GLU A 207 19.67 20.85 0.64
CA GLU A 207 20.00 21.15 2.04
C GLU A 207 19.11 22.25 2.64
N SER A 208 18.69 23.21 1.82
CA SER A 208 17.86 24.37 2.20
C SER A 208 16.35 24.11 2.18
N THR A 209 15.90 22.96 1.69
CA THR A 209 14.47 22.66 1.57
C THR A 209 13.93 21.90 2.78
N ARG A 210 12.62 22.03 3.01
CA ARG A 210 11.93 21.29 4.07
C ARG A 210 11.94 19.78 3.76
N THR A 211 12.12 18.99 4.81
CA THR A 211 11.97 17.52 4.75
C THR A 211 10.52 17.12 4.54
N LEU A 212 10.29 16.25 3.56
CA LEU A 212 9.03 15.58 3.29
C LEU A 212 9.06 14.19 3.94
N ARG A 213 8.03 13.85 4.73
CA ARG A 213 7.77 12.46 5.13
C ARG A 213 6.96 11.79 4.02
N VAL A 214 7.39 10.60 3.59
CA VAL A 214 6.70 9.79 2.58
C VAL A 214 6.09 8.59 3.30
N GLY A 215 4.79 8.65 3.58
CA GLY A 215 4.05 7.63 4.32
C GLY A 215 3.22 6.70 3.43
N CYS A 216 2.87 7.15 2.22
CA CYS A 216 2.09 6.37 1.26
C CYS A 216 2.49 6.69 -0.18
N VAL A 217 1.92 5.96 -1.14
CA VAL A 217 2.23 6.12 -2.57
C VAL A 217 1.85 7.51 -3.09
N SER A 218 0.75 8.11 -2.66
CA SER A 218 0.33 9.44 -3.11
C SER A 218 1.27 10.55 -2.64
N ASP A 219 2.03 10.36 -1.55
CA ASP A 219 3.06 11.31 -1.13
C ASP A 219 4.19 11.46 -2.16
N LEU A 220 4.36 10.49 -3.08
CA LEU A 220 5.34 10.57 -4.15
C LEU A 220 5.05 11.69 -5.16
N GLU A 221 3.79 12.13 -5.27
CA GLU A 221 3.39 13.26 -6.12
C GLU A 221 3.96 14.59 -5.62
N LYS A 222 4.26 14.67 -4.32
CA LYS A 222 4.89 15.84 -3.68
C LYS A 222 6.39 15.92 -3.98
N ILE A 223 6.96 14.87 -4.58
CA ILE A 223 8.33 14.85 -5.10
C ILE A 223 8.27 15.27 -6.57
N ASN A 224 8.47 16.57 -6.81
CA ASN A 224 8.44 17.19 -8.14
C ASN A 224 9.76 17.90 -8.53
#